data_AF-A0A0F9FVE2-F1
#
_entry.id   AF-A0A0F9FVE2-F1
#
_cell.length_a   1.000
_cell.length_b   1.000
_cell.length_c   1.000
_cell.angle_alpha   90.00
_cell.angle_beta   90.00
_cell.angle_gamma   90.00
#
_symmetry.space_group_name_H-M   'P 1'
#
loop_
_entity.id
_entity.type
_entity.pdbx_description
1 polymer ?
#
loop_
_entity_poly.entity_id
_entity_poly.type
_entity_poly.pdbx_seq_one_letter_code
_entity_poly.pdbx_strand_id
1 'polypeptide(L)'
;WKKVFAFALANECRNSDHPVECARAVANANAGVEEKSVAIQRGLMDNVKDYPLEYVERRKFTAEKRQEMVKEGYAMKDGSFPIENCEDVTFALRSLGRTSKPHKNVIAHIKRQIKFLKCDLTPPLQRKMIVIDRYISRSEQREMANSLDMNLIKRLGDQPIVRPDNYSSEVWNRLSPFAKTVRAEATRRMIERNYAQAVEDAQMVGWKVFVNHYAPEEHIFSRRVNTDTGELLIRSILVRKGESIKWELRHMSQFASGTIAAALPAGVIRHVQDHGLNIPYIEKGE
;
A
#
# COMPACT_ATOMS: atom_id res chain seq x y z
N TRP A 1 12.69 -27.62 6.42
CA TRP A 1 13.84 -28.18 5.67
C TRP A 1 13.79 -29.69 5.54
N LYS A 2 14.00 -30.48 6.62
CA LYS A 2 14.05 -31.97 6.52
C LYS A 2 12.86 -32.63 5.77
N LYS A 3 11.62 -32.18 5.99
CA LYS A 3 10.43 -32.70 5.28
C LYS A 3 10.29 -32.22 3.83
N VAL A 4 10.70 -30.99 3.53
CA VAL A 4 10.70 -30.42 2.16
C VAL A 4 11.77 -31.06 1.31
N PHE A 5 12.94 -31.31 1.90
CA PHE A 5 14.03 -32.05 1.29
C PHE A 5 13.63 -33.49 1.00
N ALA A 6 13.01 -34.19 1.96
CA ALA A 6 12.48 -35.54 1.75
C ALA A 6 11.41 -35.60 0.63
N PHE A 7 10.55 -34.58 0.51
CA PHE A 7 9.53 -34.52 -0.54
C PHE A 7 10.12 -34.23 -1.93
N ALA A 8 11.14 -33.36 -2.02
CA ALA A 8 11.87 -33.10 -3.26
C ALA A 8 12.64 -34.35 -3.74
N LEU A 9 13.35 -35.01 -2.82
CA LEU A 9 14.06 -36.28 -3.09
C LEU A 9 13.11 -37.38 -3.58
N ALA A 10 11.93 -37.49 -2.96
CA ALA A 10 10.93 -38.49 -3.31
C ALA A 10 10.27 -38.24 -4.67
N ASN A 11 10.23 -36.99 -5.16
CA ASN A 11 9.69 -36.66 -6.48
C ASN A 11 10.75 -36.78 -7.58
N GLU A 12 11.99 -36.35 -7.34
CA GLU A 12 13.08 -36.44 -8.34
C GLU A 12 13.51 -37.89 -8.59
N CYS A 13 13.54 -38.73 -7.55
CA CYS A 13 13.96 -40.13 -7.67
C CYS A 13 12.81 -41.12 -7.89
N ARG A 14 11.57 -40.65 -8.11
CA ARG A 14 10.36 -41.50 -8.21
C ARG A 14 10.42 -42.52 -9.34
N ASN A 15 11.05 -42.17 -10.46
CA ASN A 15 11.09 -42.99 -11.68
C ASN A 15 12.48 -43.58 -11.97
N SER A 16 13.39 -43.58 -10.99
CA SER A 16 14.72 -44.15 -11.16
C SER A 16 14.67 -45.67 -10.98
N ASP A 17 15.41 -46.42 -11.81
CA ASP A 17 15.59 -47.87 -11.65
C ASP A 17 16.30 -48.23 -10.33
N HIS A 18 17.03 -47.27 -9.75
CA HIS A 18 17.72 -47.40 -8.45
C HIS A 18 17.43 -46.19 -7.53
N PRO A 19 16.22 -46.11 -6.94
CA PRO A 19 15.76 -44.94 -6.18
C PRO A 19 16.65 -44.59 -4.98
N VAL A 20 17.23 -45.61 -4.33
CA VAL A 20 18.10 -45.45 -3.15
C VAL A 20 19.45 -44.85 -3.53
N GLU A 21 20.01 -45.22 -4.69
CA GLU A 21 21.27 -44.66 -5.19
C GLU A 21 21.07 -43.24 -5.72
N CYS A 22 19.96 -42.98 -6.40
CA CYS A 22 19.53 -41.63 -6.77
C CYS A 22 19.41 -40.72 -5.55
N ALA A 23 18.69 -41.16 -4.50
CA ALA A 23 18.54 -40.41 -3.26
C ALA A 23 19.89 -40.12 -2.59
N ARG A 24 20.82 -41.09 -2.59
CA ARG A 24 22.16 -40.94 -2.01
C ARG A 24 23.03 -39.97 -2.83
N ALA A 25 22.95 -40.01 -4.16
CA ALA A 25 23.66 -39.10 -5.05
C ALA A 25 23.15 -37.66 -4.93
N VAL A 26 21.83 -37.46 -4.88
CA VAL A 26 21.21 -36.13 -4.67
C VAL A 26 21.54 -35.60 -3.27
N ALA A 27 21.53 -36.45 -2.24
CA ALA A 27 21.94 -36.05 -0.90
C ALA A 27 23.43 -35.64 -0.84
N ASN A 28 24.32 -36.40 -1.48
CA ASN A 28 25.75 -36.10 -1.52
C ASN A 28 26.08 -34.85 -2.34
N ALA A 29 25.39 -34.61 -3.46
CA ALA A 29 25.53 -33.40 -4.26
C ALA A 29 25.06 -32.14 -3.51
N ASN A 30 24.09 -32.30 -2.60
CA ASN A 30 23.56 -31.22 -1.77
C ASN A 30 24.28 -31.06 -0.41
N ALA A 31 25.17 -31.97 0.00
CA ALA A 31 25.95 -31.83 1.22
C ALA A 31 26.83 -30.57 1.21
N GLY A 32 27.36 -30.17 0.04
CA GLY A 32 28.07 -28.90 -0.15
C GLY A 32 27.15 -27.66 -0.12
N VAL A 33 25.85 -27.84 -0.31
CA VAL A 33 24.82 -26.80 -0.14
C VAL A 33 24.44 -26.67 1.33
N GLU A 34 24.46 -27.78 2.09
CA GLU A 34 24.16 -27.78 3.52
C GLU A 34 25.22 -27.00 4.32
N GLU A 35 26.52 -27.19 4.05
CA GLU A 35 27.60 -26.38 4.65
C GLU A 35 27.49 -24.89 4.32
N LYS A 36 27.21 -24.55 3.06
CA LYS A 36 26.99 -23.16 2.65
C LYS A 36 25.72 -22.57 3.27
N SER A 37 24.67 -23.37 3.41
CA SER A 37 23.41 -22.95 4.03
C SER A 37 23.53 -22.77 5.55
N VAL A 38 24.37 -23.57 6.24
CA VAL A 38 24.68 -23.42 7.66
C VAL A 38 25.58 -22.22 7.90
N ALA A 39 26.54 -21.94 7.01
CA ALA A 39 27.33 -20.71 7.06
C ALA A 39 26.47 -19.46 6.80
N ILE A 40 25.56 -19.51 5.82
CA ILE A 40 24.57 -18.46 5.56
C ILE A 40 23.60 -18.33 6.74
N GLN A 41 23.11 -19.42 7.32
CA GLN A 41 22.22 -19.39 8.50
C GLN A 41 22.93 -18.82 9.73
N ARG A 42 24.18 -19.18 10.02
CA ARG A 42 24.95 -18.58 11.11
C ARG A 42 25.18 -17.08 10.89
N GLY A 43 25.55 -16.66 9.67
CA GLY A 43 25.70 -15.24 9.33
C GLY A 43 24.38 -14.45 9.32
N LEU A 44 23.23 -15.10 9.11
CA LEU A 44 21.91 -14.48 9.16
C LEU A 44 21.36 -14.40 10.60
N MET A 45 21.66 -15.38 11.44
CA MET A 45 21.13 -15.48 12.81
C MET A 45 21.69 -14.42 13.77
N ASP A 46 22.86 -13.84 13.48
CA ASP A 46 23.43 -12.76 14.30
C ASP A 46 22.64 -11.43 14.19
N ASN A 47 21.71 -11.31 13.24
CA ASN A 47 20.91 -10.10 13.03
C ASN A 47 19.38 -10.30 13.05
N VAL A 48 18.87 -11.51 13.32
CA VAL A 48 17.42 -11.75 13.43
C VAL A 48 17.01 -11.63 14.89
N LYS A 49 16.57 -10.44 15.29
CA LYS A 49 15.75 -10.26 16.49
C LYS A 49 14.55 -11.21 16.41
N ASP A 50 14.46 -12.13 17.37
CA ASP A 50 13.33 -13.00 17.71
C ASP A 50 12.04 -12.79 16.91
N TYR A 51 11.86 -13.59 15.88
CA TYR A 51 10.53 -13.98 15.43
C TYR A 51 10.54 -15.50 15.23
N PRO A 52 9.90 -16.28 16.12
CA PRO A 52 9.70 -17.69 15.84
C PRO A 52 8.93 -17.82 14.53
N LEU A 53 9.52 -18.50 13.54
CA LEU A 53 8.89 -18.89 12.30
C LEU A 53 7.87 -20.01 12.58
N GLU A 54 6.82 -19.68 13.31
CA GLU A 54 5.66 -20.54 13.46
C GLU A 54 4.93 -20.53 12.11
N TYR A 55 5.00 -21.64 11.39
CA TYR A 55 4.28 -21.82 10.13
C TYR A 55 2.79 -21.95 10.45
N VAL A 56 2.11 -20.82 10.59
CA VAL A 56 0.66 -20.83 10.82
C VAL A 56 -0.04 -21.05 9.49
N GLU A 57 -0.67 -22.21 9.35
CA GLU A 57 -1.50 -22.56 8.22
C GLU A 57 -2.70 -21.60 8.18
N ARG A 58 -2.81 -20.79 7.12
CA ARG A 58 -3.89 -19.82 7.01
C ARG A 58 -5.21 -20.56 6.79
N ARG A 59 -6.17 -20.35 7.70
CA ARG A 59 -7.52 -20.88 7.54
C ARG A 59 -8.13 -20.37 6.22
N LYS A 60 -8.62 -21.30 5.41
CA LYS A 60 -9.32 -21.01 4.16
C LYS A 60 -10.82 -21.18 4.41
N PHE A 61 -11.58 -20.16 4.06
CA PHE A 61 -13.05 -20.19 4.14
C PHE A 61 -13.63 -20.36 2.73
N THR A 62 -14.56 -21.29 2.58
CA THR A 62 -15.28 -21.48 1.30
C THR A 62 -16.16 -20.25 0.99
N ALA A 63 -16.70 -20.17 -0.23
CA ALA A 63 -17.59 -19.07 -0.59
C ALA A 63 -18.87 -19.08 0.27
N GLU A 64 -19.44 -20.27 0.49
CA GLU A 64 -20.63 -20.49 1.30
C GLU A 64 -20.38 -20.09 2.76
N LYS A 65 -19.25 -20.53 3.33
CA LYS A 65 -18.91 -20.17 4.71
C LYS A 65 -18.69 -18.66 4.87
N ARG A 66 -18.08 -17.99 3.88
CA ARG A 66 -17.94 -16.53 3.92
C ARG A 66 -19.29 -15.83 3.92
N GLN A 67 -20.27 -16.31 3.13
CA GLN A 67 -21.62 -15.76 3.11
C GLN A 67 -22.35 -15.97 4.43
N GLU A 68 -22.19 -17.13 5.07
CA GLU A 68 -22.69 -17.38 6.42
C GLU A 68 -22.07 -16.41 7.43
N MET A 69 -20.73 -16.25 7.40
CA MET A 69 -20.02 -15.30 8.24
C MET A 69 -20.41 -13.83 7.99
N VAL A 70 -20.88 -13.46 6.78
CA VAL A 70 -21.46 -12.14 6.54
C VAL A 70 -22.76 -11.98 7.33
N LYS A 71 -23.65 -12.98 7.30
CA LYS A 71 -24.92 -12.96 8.02
C LYS A 71 -24.72 -12.87 9.53
N GLU A 72 -23.71 -13.58 10.03
CA GLU A 72 -23.33 -13.59 11.45
C GLU A 72 -22.52 -12.35 11.87
N GLY A 73 -22.05 -11.54 10.91
CA GLY A 73 -21.27 -10.32 11.16
C GLY A 73 -19.78 -10.56 11.40
N TYR A 74 -19.28 -11.78 11.27
CA TYR A 74 -17.86 -12.14 11.36
C TYR A 74 -17.04 -11.71 10.14
N ALA A 75 -17.68 -11.52 8.97
CA ALA A 75 -17.06 -11.02 7.76
C ALA A 75 -17.69 -9.69 7.31
N MET A 76 -16.99 -8.94 6.46
CA MET A 76 -17.53 -7.74 5.82
C MET A 76 -18.64 -8.10 4.82
N LYS A 77 -19.45 -7.11 4.40
CA LYS A 77 -20.62 -7.32 3.51
C LYS A 77 -20.33 -8.07 2.20
N ASP A 78 -19.10 -7.99 1.71
CA ASP A 78 -18.63 -8.65 0.50
C ASP A 78 -17.94 -10.01 0.77
N GLY A 79 -18.01 -10.50 2.01
CA GLY A 79 -17.32 -11.71 2.46
C GLY A 79 -15.82 -11.52 2.69
N SER A 80 -15.29 -10.30 2.58
CA SER A 80 -13.88 -10.02 2.87
C SER A 80 -13.62 -9.96 4.38
N PHE A 81 -12.37 -10.22 4.78
CA PHE A 81 -11.92 -10.24 6.18
C PHE A 81 -12.81 -11.08 7.10
N PRO A 82 -12.96 -12.40 6.84
CA PRO A 82 -13.57 -13.31 7.80
C PRO A 82 -12.72 -13.38 9.07
N ILE A 83 -13.34 -13.10 10.22
CA ILE A 83 -12.69 -13.10 11.54
C ILE A 83 -13.60 -13.83 12.52
N GLU A 84 -13.25 -15.06 12.87
CA GLU A 84 -13.98 -15.90 13.81
C GLU A 84 -13.30 -15.94 15.19
N ASN A 85 -11.97 -15.78 15.23
CA ASN A 85 -11.18 -15.85 16.47
C ASN A 85 -10.04 -14.79 16.51
N CYS A 86 -9.30 -14.76 17.62
CA CYS A 86 -8.22 -13.79 17.83
C CYS A 86 -7.00 -13.98 16.94
N GLU A 87 -6.82 -15.18 16.42
CA GLU A 87 -5.76 -15.46 15.46
C GLU A 87 -6.06 -14.80 14.11
N ASP A 88 -7.31 -14.88 13.66
CA ASP A 88 -7.78 -14.19 12.45
C ASP A 88 -7.63 -12.68 12.55
N VAL A 89 -7.88 -12.10 13.73
CA VAL A 89 -7.62 -10.67 13.98
C VAL A 89 -6.17 -10.32 13.66
N THR A 90 -5.23 -11.15 14.10
CA THR A 90 -3.80 -10.95 13.84
C THR A 90 -3.50 -11.02 12.34
N PHE A 91 -4.10 -11.97 11.62
CA PHE A 91 -3.95 -12.07 10.16
C PHE A 91 -4.62 -10.91 9.42
N ALA A 92 -5.78 -10.46 9.87
CA ALA A 92 -6.49 -9.32 9.32
C ALA A 92 -5.64 -8.04 9.47
N LEU A 93 -5.08 -7.80 10.66
CA LEU A 93 -4.18 -6.66 10.89
C LEU A 93 -2.91 -6.72 10.02
N ARG A 94 -2.34 -7.91 9.81
CA ARG A 94 -1.18 -8.11 8.94
C ARG A 94 -1.52 -7.87 7.46
N SER A 95 -2.73 -8.23 7.03
CA SER A 95 -3.19 -8.11 5.64
C SER A 95 -3.71 -6.73 5.25
N LEU A 96 -3.93 -5.83 6.21
CA LEU A 96 -4.37 -4.45 5.96
C LEU A 96 -3.58 -3.74 4.85
N GLY A 97 -2.24 -3.82 4.85
CA GLY A 97 -1.42 -3.14 3.84
C GLY A 97 -1.45 -3.78 2.44
N ARG A 98 -2.25 -4.84 2.24
CA ARG A 98 -2.39 -5.55 0.96
C ARG A 98 -3.80 -5.47 0.40
N THR A 99 -4.72 -4.81 1.12
CA THR A 99 -6.11 -4.74 0.72
C THR A 99 -6.33 -3.64 -0.30
N SER A 100 -7.19 -3.90 -1.29
CA SER A 100 -7.70 -2.88 -2.22
C SER A 100 -8.96 -2.21 -1.67
N LYS A 101 -9.47 -2.66 -0.52
CA LYS A 101 -10.68 -2.13 0.12
C LYS A 101 -10.36 -0.82 0.85
N PRO A 102 -11.34 0.07 1.03
CA PRO A 102 -11.15 1.28 1.83
C PRO A 102 -10.67 0.91 3.25
N HIS A 103 -9.43 1.29 3.58
CA HIS A 103 -8.78 0.90 4.84
C HIS A 103 -9.64 1.23 6.06
N LYS A 104 -10.29 2.40 6.06
CA LYS A 104 -11.19 2.87 7.12
C LYS A 104 -12.25 1.81 7.47
N ASN A 105 -12.89 1.21 6.46
CA ASN A 105 -13.95 0.23 6.65
C ASN A 105 -13.40 -1.10 7.18
N VAL A 106 -12.27 -1.54 6.65
CA VAL A 106 -11.61 -2.77 7.09
C VAL A 106 -11.13 -2.65 8.53
N ILE A 107 -10.49 -1.54 8.88
CA ILE A 107 -10.02 -1.27 10.24
C ILE A 107 -11.19 -1.22 11.23
N ALA A 108 -12.29 -0.55 10.86
CA ALA A 108 -13.49 -0.51 11.69
C ALA A 108 -14.06 -1.91 11.95
N HIS A 109 -14.06 -2.78 10.94
CA HIS A 109 -14.44 -4.19 11.08
C HIS A 109 -13.51 -4.93 12.05
N ILE A 110 -12.20 -4.86 11.84
CA ILE A 110 -11.20 -5.53 12.69
C ILE A 110 -11.32 -5.07 14.15
N LYS A 111 -11.45 -3.76 14.40
CA LYS A 111 -11.64 -3.21 15.75
C LYS A 111 -12.91 -3.72 16.43
N ARG A 112 -14.01 -3.79 15.68
CA ARG A 112 -15.27 -4.35 16.18
C ARG A 112 -15.06 -5.81 16.63
N GLN A 113 -14.36 -6.60 15.81
CA GLN A 113 -14.08 -8.00 16.12
C GLN A 113 -13.12 -8.17 17.30
N ILE A 114 -12.08 -7.35 17.42
CA ILE A 114 -11.20 -7.33 18.61
C ILE A 114 -12.01 -7.14 19.88
N LYS A 115 -12.94 -6.18 19.88
CA LYS A 115 -13.80 -5.90 21.04
C LYS A 115 -14.78 -7.04 21.33
N PHE A 116 -15.38 -7.61 20.28
CA PHE A 116 -16.34 -8.71 20.40
C PHE A 116 -15.69 -9.98 20.96
N LEU A 117 -14.53 -10.35 20.42
CA LEU A 117 -13.78 -11.56 20.80
C LEU A 117 -12.89 -11.37 22.04
N LYS A 118 -12.76 -10.12 22.54
CA LYS A 118 -11.89 -9.74 23.67
C LYS A 118 -10.43 -10.17 23.46
N CYS A 119 -9.92 -9.97 22.26
CA CYS A 119 -8.56 -10.39 21.91
C CYS A 119 -7.51 -9.52 22.57
N ASP A 120 -6.54 -10.14 23.24
CA ASP A 120 -5.35 -9.44 23.70
C ASP A 120 -4.33 -9.34 22.57
N LEU A 121 -4.02 -8.10 22.18
CA LEU A 121 -3.08 -7.84 21.10
C LEU A 121 -1.66 -7.82 21.65
N THR A 122 -0.74 -8.50 20.97
CA THR A 122 0.68 -8.41 21.30
C THR A 122 1.20 -6.97 21.17
N PRO A 123 2.24 -6.56 21.92
CA PRO A 123 2.76 -5.18 21.87
C PRO A 123 3.09 -4.66 20.46
N PRO A 124 3.65 -5.47 19.52
CA PRO A 124 3.82 -5.03 18.14
C PRO A 124 2.51 -4.68 17.42
N LEU A 125 1.45 -5.46 17.66
CA LEU A 125 0.12 -5.21 17.07
C LEU A 125 -0.57 -4.01 17.72
N GLN A 126 -0.40 -3.81 19.03
CA GLN A 126 -0.89 -2.62 19.73
C GLN A 126 -0.27 -1.34 19.15
N ARG A 127 1.05 -1.32 18.96
CA ARG A 127 1.75 -0.18 18.31
C ARG A 127 1.23 0.08 16.90
N LYS A 128 1.00 -0.99 16.12
CA LYS A 128 0.42 -0.88 14.78
C LYS A 128 -1.00 -0.28 14.82
N MET A 129 -1.82 -0.67 15.81
CA MET A 129 -3.15 -0.09 15.99
C MET A 129 -3.10 1.41 16.30
N ILE A 130 -2.18 1.86 17.16
CA ILE A 130 -2.00 3.30 17.45
C ILE A 130 -1.68 4.10 16.17
N VAL A 131 -0.80 3.56 15.32
CA VAL A 131 -0.47 4.19 14.03
C VAL A 131 -1.70 4.25 13.12
N ILE A 132 -2.44 3.15 13.05
CA ILE A 132 -3.70 3.05 12.29
C ILE A 132 -4.73 4.09 12.77
N ASP A 133 -4.85 4.29 14.09
CA ASP A 133 -5.83 5.20 14.68
C ASP A 133 -5.51 6.65 14.37
N ARG A 134 -4.22 7.01 14.43
CA ARG A 134 -3.74 8.32 14.01
C ARG A 134 -3.96 8.57 12.52
N TYR A 135 -3.83 7.53 11.70
CA TYR A 135 -4.14 7.61 10.29
C TYR A 135 -5.63 7.86 10.04
N ILE A 136 -6.52 7.12 10.72
CA ILE A 136 -7.98 7.33 10.60
C ILE A 136 -8.37 8.73 11.02
N SER A 137 -7.91 9.20 12.18
CA SER A 137 -8.30 10.51 12.69
C SER A 137 -7.88 11.65 11.77
N ARG A 138 -6.68 11.58 11.19
CA ARG A 138 -6.21 12.55 10.19
C ARG A 138 -7.01 12.46 8.90
N SER A 139 -7.36 11.26 8.46
CA SER A 139 -8.21 11.05 7.28
C SER A 139 -9.59 11.68 7.46
N GLU A 140 -10.22 11.47 8.62
CA GLU A 140 -11.52 12.07 8.96
C GLU A 140 -11.46 13.60 9.06
N GLN A 141 -10.41 14.15 9.64
CA GLN A 141 -10.20 15.60 9.70
C GLN A 141 -10.07 16.20 8.29
N ARG A 142 -9.37 15.53 7.37
CA ARG A 142 -9.26 15.97 5.97
C ARG A 142 -10.58 15.89 5.23
N GLU A 143 -11.35 14.81 5.42
CA GLU A 143 -12.70 14.66 4.85
C GLU A 143 -13.62 15.79 5.32
N MET A 144 -13.62 16.09 6.63
CA MET A 144 -14.39 17.19 7.21
C MET A 144 -13.95 18.55 6.65
N ALA A 145 -12.64 18.81 6.58
CA ALA A 145 -12.12 20.07 6.04
C ALA A 145 -12.48 20.23 4.54
N ASN A 146 -12.44 19.15 3.77
CA ASN A 146 -12.90 19.14 2.38
C ASN A 146 -14.40 19.44 2.27
N SER A 147 -15.22 18.91 3.18
CA SER A 147 -16.65 19.22 3.22
C SER A 147 -16.92 20.69 3.52
N LEU A 148 -16.17 21.29 4.47
CA LEU A 148 -16.25 22.71 4.77
C LEU A 148 -15.88 23.57 3.56
N ASP A 149 -14.81 23.22 2.85
CA ASP A 149 -14.38 23.95 1.66
C ASP A 149 -15.39 23.81 0.50
N MET A 150 -16.00 22.63 0.31
CA MET A 150 -17.09 22.48 -0.65
C MET A 150 -18.31 23.34 -0.30
N ASN A 151 -18.66 23.43 0.98
CA ASN A 151 -19.74 24.31 1.44
C ASN A 151 -19.38 25.79 1.23
N LEU A 152 -18.12 26.17 1.42
CA LEU A 152 -17.63 27.52 1.16
C LEU A 152 -17.76 27.87 -0.33
N ILE A 153 -17.32 26.98 -1.22
CA ILE A 153 -17.49 27.13 -2.67
C ILE A 153 -18.96 27.26 -3.04
N LYS A 154 -19.82 26.43 -2.47
CA LYS A 154 -21.27 26.48 -2.74
C LYS A 154 -21.89 27.82 -2.33
N ARG A 155 -21.39 28.45 -1.26
CA ARG A 155 -21.92 29.71 -0.73
C ARG A 155 -21.36 30.94 -1.44
N LEU A 156 -20.05 30.97 -1.70
CA LEU A 156 -19.35 32.17 -2.17
C LEU A 156 -18.90 32.09 -3.63
N GLY A 157 -18.90 30.90 -4.24
CA GLY A 157 -18.52 30.69 -5.64
C GLY A 157 -17.13 31.24 -5.95
N ASP A 158 -17.07 32.12 -6.96
CA ASP A 158 -15.85 32.71 -7.50
C ASP A 158 -15.58 34.13 -6.96
N GLN A 159 -16.09 34.45 -5.78
CA GLN A 159 -15.79 35.73 -5.14
C GLN A 159 -14.28 35.90 -4.91
N PRO A 160 -13.74 37.12 -5.10
CA PRO A 160 -12.35 37.40 -4.81
C PRO A 160 -12.08 37.27 -3.30
N ILE A 161 -10.90 36.77 -2.95
CA ILE A 161 -10.46 36.67 -1.55
C ILE A 161 -9.39 37.71 -1.23
N VAL A 162 -9.26 37.99 0.07
CA VAL A 162 -8.07 38.66 0.61
C VAL A 162 -6.89 37.70 0.53
N ARG A 163 -5.69 38.25 0.27
CA ARG A 163 -4.44 37.48 0.24
C ARG A 163 -4.29 36.66 1.54
N PRO A 164 -4.18 35.32 1.46
CA PRO A 164 -3.89 34.51 2.63
C PRO A 164 -2.46 34.74 3.16
N ASP A 165 -2.26 34.58 4.46
CA ASP A 165 -0.96 34.83 5.11
C ASP A 165 0.17 33.90 4.65
N ASN A 166 -0.17 32.71 4.13
CA ASN A 166 0.80 31.76 3.60
C ASN A 166 1.35 32.14 2.22
N TYR A 167 0.87 33.23 1.63
CA TYR A 167 1.41 33.78 0.38
C TYR A 167 2.31 34.98 0.64
N SER A 168 3.54 34.94 0.10
CA SER A 168 4.33 36.18 -0.01
C SER A 168 3.62 37.17 -0.95
N SER A 169 3.84 38.47 -0.73
CA SER A 169 3.24 39.52 -1.57
C SER A 169 3.63 39.33 -3.04
N GLU A 170 4.86 38.90 -3.31
CA GLU A 170 5.36 38.62 -4.66
C GLU A 170 4.60 37.49 -5.34
N VAL A 171 4.42 36.34 -4.66
CA VAL A 171 3.68 35.20 -5.22
C VAL A 171 2.23 35.59 -5.43
N TRP A 172 1.59 36.26 -4.47
CA TRP A 172 0.22 36.72 -4.59
C TRP A 172 0.01 37.64 -5.78
N ASN A 173 0.90 38.61 -5.99
CA ASN A 173 0.77 39.57 -7.07
C ASN A 173 0.88 38.93 -8.46
N ARG A 174 1.67 37.84 -8.58
CA ARG A 174 1.81 37.07 -9.83
C ARG A 174 0.60 36.19 -10.16
N LEU A 175 -0.29 35.93 -9.21
CA LEU A 175 -1.48 35.11 -9.47
C LEU A 175 -2.49 35.84 -10.37
N SER A 176 -3.11 35.08 -11.26
CA SER A 176 -4.22 35.58 -12.08
C SER A 176 -5.43 35.91 -11.19
N PRO A 177 -6.34 36.80 -11.63
CA PRO A 177 -7.56 37.10 -10.88
C PRO A 177 -8.40 35.85 -10.55
N PHE A 178 -8.46 34.87 -11.47
CA PHE A 178 -9.15 33.61 -11.24
C PHE A 178 -8.54 32.80 -10.09
N ALA A 179 -7.21 32.81 -9.96
CA ALA A 179 -6.52 32.14 -8.87
C ALA A 179 -6.70 32.85 -7.51
N LYS A 180 -7.19 34.09 -7.49
CA LYS A 180 -7.49 34.90 -6.30
C LYS A 180 -8.95 34.80 -5.87
N THR A 181 -9.61 33.68 -6.18
CA THR A 181 -11.02 33.44 -5.84
C THR A 181 -11.17 32.42 -4.71
N VAL A 182 -12.33 32.44 -4.03
CA VAL A 182 -12.68 31.47 -2.99
C VAL A 182 -12.60 30.05 -3.54
N ARG A 183 -13.13 29.82 -4.75
CA ARG A 183 -13.08 28.51 -5.41
C ARG A 183 -11.66 28.04 -5.63
N ALA A 184 -10.80 28.88 -6.19
CA ALA A 184 -9.42 28.49 -6.47
C ALA A 184 -8.66 28.12 -5.19
N GLU A 185 -8.80 28.92 -4.14
CA GLU A 185 -8.12 28.68 -2.86
C GLU A 185 -8.68 27.45 -2.12
N ALA A 186 -10.00 27.29 -2.07
CA ALA A 186 -10.64 26.10 -1.52
C ALA A 186 -10.21 24.83 -2.27
N THR A 187 -10.19 24.87 -3.60
CA THR A 187 -9.75 23.76 -4.45
C THR A 187 -8.27 23.43 -4.20
N ARG A 188 -7.41 24.44 -4.06
CA ARG A 188 -5.99 24.24 -3.73
C ARG A 188 -5.80 23.52 -2.40
N ARG A 189 -6.47 23.99 -1.33
CA ARG A 189 -6.42 23.33 -0.01
C ARG A 189 -6.94 21.89 -0.05
N MET A 190 -7.98 21.63 -0.84
CA MET A 190 -8.47 20.25 -1.05
C MET A 190 -7.44 19.37 -1.78
N ILE A 191 -6.78 19.90 -2.81
CA ILE A 191 -5.73 19.18 -3.54
C ILE A 191 -4.57 18.82 -2.61
N GLU A 192 -4.09 19.77 -1.80
CA GLU A 192 -3.02 19.56 -0.83
C GLU A 192 -3.38 18.51 0.22
N ARG A 193 -4.60 18.57 0.80
CA ARG A 193 -5.07 17.57 1.77
C ARG A 193 -5.21 16.19 1.15
N ASN A 194 -5.72 16.10 -0.08
CA ASN A 194 -5.87 14.83 -0.78
C ASN A 194 -4.51 14.24 -1.18
N TYR A 195 -3.54 15.09 -1.51
CA TYR A 195 -2.16 14.66 -1.77
C TYR A 195 -1.56 14.06 -0.50
N ALA A 196 -1.64 14.77 0.63
CA ALA A 196 -1.17 14.29 1.93
C ALA A 196 -1.85 12.97 2.35
N GLN A 197 -3.16 12.83 2.08
CA GLN A 197 -3.86 11.58 2.29
C GLN A 197 -3.29 10.45 1.42
N ALA A 198 -3.10 10.68 0.12
CA ALA A 198 -2.57 9.67 -0.79
C ALA A 198 -1.15 9.21 -0.42
N VAL A 199 -0.32 10.13 0.09
CA VAL A 199 1.02 9.80 0.65
C VAL A 199 0.88 8.82 1.82
N GLU A 200 -0.01 9.12 2.78
CA GLU A 200 -0.24 8.25 3.93
C GLU A 200 -0.87 6.90 3.53
N ASP A 201 -1.81 6.90 2.60
CA ASP A 201 -2.41 5.68 2.04
C ASP A 201 -1.32 4.77 1.44
N ALA A 202 -0.38 5.36 0.69
CA ALA A 202 0.75 4.63 0.13
C ALA A 202 1.65 4.04 1.24
N GLN A 203 1.98 4.82 2.28
CA GLN A 203 2.74 4.31 3.42
C GLN A 203 2.03 3.16 4.12
N MET A 204 0.70 3.26 4.30
CA MET A 204 -0.12 2.23 4.93
C MET A 204 -0.12 0.90 4.16
N VAL A 205 -0.02 0.95 2.83
CA VAL A 205 0.11 -0.26 1.99
C VAL A 205 1.57 -0.71 1.80
N GLY A 206 2.51 -0.10 2.52
CA GLY A 206 3.91 -0.52 2.60
C GLY A 206 4.83 0.11 1.56
N TRP A 207 4.44 1.22 0.92
CA TRP A 207 5.40 2.00 0.13
C TRP A 207 6.36 2.74 1.05
N LYS A 208 7.64 2.72 0.70
CA LYS A 208 8.63 3.65 1.25
C LYS A 208 8.47 4.98 0.54
N VAL A 209 8.47 6.07 1.30
CA VAL A 209 8.24 7.41 0.78
C VAL A 209 9.46 8.27 1.05
N PHE A 210 9.92 8.97 0.03
CA PHE A 210 11.06 9.86 0.04
C PHE A 210 10.62 11.22 -0.46
N VAL A 211 11.14 12.29 0.13
CA VAL A 211 10.97 13.63 -0.43
C VAL A 211 11.81 13.74 -1.71
N ASN A 212 11.23 14.28 -2.79
CA ASN A 212 11.97 14.51 -4.01
C ASN A 212 12.99 15.65 -3.78
N HIS A 213 14.27 15.37 -3.98
CA HIS A 213 15.33 16.35 -3.75
C HIS A 213 15.21 17.58 -4.68
N TYR A 214 14.72 17.38 -5.91
CA TYR A 214 14.60 18.43 -6.91
C TYR A 214 13.28 19.22 -6.80
N ALA A 215 12.28 18.66 -6.13
CA ALA A 215 10.96 19.25 -5.91
C ALA A 215 10.47 18.85 -4.50
N PRO A 216 10.89 19.55 -3.43
CA PRO A 216 10.62 19.16 -2.04
C PRO A 216 9.14 18.99 -1.67
N GLU A 217 8.23 19.55 -2.46
CA GLU A 217 6.78 19.37 -2.39
C GLU A 217 6.31 17.99 -2.90
N GLU A 218 7.10 17.33 -3.74
CA GLU A 218 6.80 16.03 -4.32
C GLU A 218 7.41 14.88 -3.51
N HIS A 219 6.78 13.71 -3.62
CA HIS A 219 7.21 12.50 -2.94
C HIS A 219 7.46 11.40 -3.96
N ILE A 220 8.60 10.72 -3.82
CA ILE A 220 8.97 9.53 -4.58
C ILE A 220 8.62 8.31 -3.73
N PHE A 221 7.94 7.36 -4.34
CA PHE A 221 7.50 6.14 -3.71
C PHE A 221 8.35 4.99 -4.22
N SER A 222 8.79 4.09 -3.33
CA SER A 222 9.40 2.85 -3.76
C SER A 222 8.92 1.65 -2.96
N ARG A 223 8.82 0.51 -3.64
CA ARG A 223 8.42 -0.76 -3.05
C ARG A 223 9.13 -1.89 -3.78
N ARG A 224 9.63 -2.86 -3.02
CA ARG A 224 10.14 -4.11 -3.57
C ARG A 224 8.99 -5.10 -3.72
N VAL A 225 8.91 -5.75 -4.88
CA VAL A 225 7.88 -6.72 -5.22
C VAL A 225 8.56 -8.00 -5.68
N ASN A 226 8.19 -9.13 -5.07
CA ASN A 226 8.66 -10.43 -5.51
C ASN A 226 7.91 -10.84 -6.77
N THR A 227 8.65 -11.23 -7.79
CA THR A 227 8.18 -11.77 -9.07
C THR A 227 8.78 -13.17 -9.26
N ASP A 228 8.28 -13.92 -10.23
CA ASP A 228 8.79 -15.28 -10.52
C ASP A 228 10.28 -15.27 -10.93
N THR A 229 10.77 -14.15 -11.43
CA THR A 229 12.17 -13.95 -11.86
C THR A 229 13.07 -13.30 -10.80
N GLY A 230 12.53 -12.96 -9.63
CA GLY A 230 13.27 -12.33 -8.54
C GLY A 230 12.58 -11.09 -7.96
N GLU A 231 13.31 -10.29 -7.19
CA GLU A 231 12.78 -9.09 -6.55
C GLU A 231 12.94 -7.86 -7.45
N LEU A 232 11.83 -7.21 -7.79
CA LEU A 232 11.81 -5.98 -8.59
C LEU A 232 11.63 -4.77 -7.67
N LEU A 233 12.49 -3.75 -7.81
CA LEU A 233 12.28 -2.44 -7.20
C LEU A 233 11.37 -1.60 -8.10
N ILE A 234 10.16 -1.34 -7.63
CA ILE A 234 9.22 -0.44 -8.30
C ILE A 234 9.35 0.95 -7.70
N ARG A 235 9.47 1.97 -8.56
CA ARG A 235 9.38 3.38 -8.19
C ARG A 235 8.12 4.00 -8.80
N SER A 236 7.48 4.86 -8.03
CA SER A 236 6.25 5.52 -8.44
C SER A 236 6.22 6.96 -7.95
N ILE A 237 5.35 7.76 -8.56
CA ILE A 237 5.02 9.13 -8.18
C ILE A 237 3.50 9.26 -8.08
N LEU A 238 3.01 10.25 -7.34
CA LEU A 238 1.58 10.55 -7.29
C LEU A 238 1.21 11.49 -8.43
N VAL A 239 0.32 11.05 -9.31
CA VAL A 239 -0.20 11.87 -10.41
C VAL A 239 -1.68 12.17 -10.17
N ARG A 240 -2.09 13.39 -10.48
CA ARG A 240 -3.50 13.78 -10.41
C ARG A 240 -4.26 13.24 -11.63
N LYS A 241 -5.42 12.63 -11.41
CA LYS A 241 -6.24 12.11 -12.52
C LYS A 241 -7.02 13.25 -13.20
N GLY A 242 -6.43 13.86 -14.22
CA GLY A 242 -7.04 14.97 -14.99
C GLY A 242 -7.36 16.18 -14.12
N GLU A 243 -8.60 16.66 -14.19
CA GLU A 243 -9.12 17.75 -13.35
C GLU A 243 -9.61 17.30 -11.98
N SER A 244 -9.61 15.99 -11.70
CA SER A 244 -10.10 15.49 -10.42
C SER A 244 -9.15 15.86 -9.28
N ILE A 245 -9.69 15.97 -8.08
CA ILE A 245 -8.91 16.09 -6.84
C ILE A 245 -8.31 14.77 -6.35
N LYS A 246 -8.38 13.70 -7.17
CA LYS A 246 -7.91 12.36 -6.83
C LYS A 246 -6.48 12.16 -7.32
N TRP A 247 -5.70 11.50 -6.48
CA TRP A 247 -4.31 11.15 -6.73
C TRP A 247 -4.18 9.64 -6.93
N GLU A 248 -3.37 9.23 -7.90
CA GLU A 248 -3.05 7.84 -8.16
C GLU A 248 -1.53 7.65 -8.25
N LEU A 249 -1.03 6.50 -7.79
CA LEU A 249 0.36 6.14 -7.99
C LEU A 249 0.56 5.73 -9.45
N ARG A 250 1.49 6.39 -10.15
CA ARG A 250 1.96 5.96 -11.47
C ARG A 250 3.39 5.45 -11.40
N HIS A 251 3.62 4.31 -12.03
CA HIS A 251 4.94 3.73 -12.15
C HIS A 251 5.83 4.62 -13.01
N MET A 252 7.04 4.89 -12.51
CA MET A 252 8.09 5.42 -13.36
C MET A 252 8.60 4.24 -14.20
N SER A 253 8.42 4.29 -15.52
CA SER A 253 9.08 3.29 -16.38
C SER A 253 10.60 3.38 -16.15
N GLN A 254 11.34 2.30 -16.40
CA GLN A 254 12.80 2.23 -16.20
C GLN A 254 13.57 3.34 -16.95
N PHE A 255 12.91 4.03 -17.90
CA PHE A 255 13.44 5.15 -18.69
C PHE A 255 12.67 6.47 -18.51
N ALA A 256 11.65 6.54 -17.66
CA ALA A 256 10.87 7.76 -17.43
C ALA A 256 11.56 8.68 -16.42
N SER A 257 12.63 9.34 -16.85
CA SER A 257 13.18 10.53 -16.20
C SER A 257 12.31 11.79 -16.40
N GLY A 258 11.16 11.70 -17.09
CA GLY A 258 10.43 12.87 -17.58
C GLY A 258 8.96 13.04 -17.16
N THR A 259 8.30 12.07 -16.52
CA THR A 259 6.90 12.27 -16.10
C THR A 259 6.89 12.94 -14.73
N ILE A 260 6.80 14.27 -14.72
CA ILE A 260 6.80 15.07 -13.48
C ILE A 260 5.39 15.04 -12.87
N ALA A 261 5.30 14.64 -11.61
CA ALA A 261 4.11 14.71 -10.78
C ALA A 261 3.95 16.13 -10.23
N ALA A 262 3.59 17.11 -11.07
CA ALA A 262 3.50 18.47 -10.59
C ALA A 262 2.42 18.63 -9.49
N ALA A 263 2.87 18.76 -8.24
CA ALA A 263 2.12 19.51 -7.24
C ALA A 263 2.11 20.96 -7.72
N LEU A 264 1.08 21.33 -8.47
CA LEU A 264 1.04 22.59 -9.22
C LEU A 264 1.43 23.78 -8.33
N PRO A 265 2.53 24.50 -8.63
CA PRO A 265 2.73 25.82 -8.04
C PRO A 265 1.63 26.76 -8.57
N ALA A 266 1.24 27.68 -7.71
CA ALA A 266 0.09 28.55 -7.91
C ALA A 266 0.20 29.32 -9.25
N GLY A 267 -0.75 29.06 -10.17
CA GLY A 267 -0.96 29.88 -11.37
C GLY A 267 -0.81 29.20 -12.74
N VAL A 268 -0.50 27.91 -12.87
CA VAL A 268 -0.33 27.28 -14.19
C VAL A 268 -1.16 26.00 -14.33
N ILE A 269 -2.22 26.06 -15.14
CA ILE A 269 -2.85 24.86 -15.73
C ILE A 269 -2.04 24.54 -16.99
N ARG A 270 -1.18 23.51 -16.95
CA ARG A 270 -0.67 22.91 -18.20
C ARG A 270 -1.52 21.70 -18.53
N HIS A 271 -2.11 21.71 -19.73
CA HIS A 271 -2.47 20.47 -20.40
C HIS A 271 -1.19 19.67 -20.62
N VAL A 272 -1.05 18.53 -19.95
CA VAL A 272 -0.04 17.54 -20.30
C VAL A 272 -0.61 16.80 -21.50
N GLN A 273 -0.12 17.12 -22.70
CA GLN A 273 -0.34 16.28 -23.87
C GLN A 273 0.45 14.99 -23.66
N ASP A 274 -0.29 13.88 -23.65
CA ASP A 274 0.24 12.53 -23.68
C ASP A 274 0.92 12.35 -25.05
N HIS A 275 2.25 12.45 -25.10
CA HIS A 275 2.99 12.04 -26.29
C HIS A 275 3.00 10.52 -26.32
N GLY A 276 1.98 9.98 -27.01
CA GLY A 276 1.73 8.57 -27.14
C GLY A 276 2.97 7.77 -27.48
N LEU A 277 3.34 6.88 -26.56
CA LEU A 277 4.12 5.69 -26.86
C LEU A 277 3.19 4.50 -26.66
N ASN A 278 2.82 3.88 -27.78
CA ASN A 278 2.12 2.61 -27.83
C ASN A 278 2.96 1.56 -27.08
N ILE A 279 2.49 1.17 -25.90
CA ILE A 279 2.92 -0.07 -25.25
C ILE A 279 1.93 -1.15 -25.71
N PRO A 280 2.37 -2.29 -26.24
CA PRO A 280 1.46 -3.35 -26.66
C PRO A 280 0.61 -3.79 -25.47
N TYR A 281 -0.70 -3.69 -25.67
CA TYR A 281 -1.74 -4.20 -24.80
C TYR A 281 -1.56 -5.72 -24.71
N ILE A 282 -1.25 -6.25 -23.52
CA ILE A 282 -1.33 -7.69 -23.28
C ILE A 282 -2.82 -8.00 -23.13
N GLU A 283 -3.39 -8.64 -24.15
CA GLU A 283 -4.76 -9.14 -24.15
C GLU A 283 -5.01 -10.00 -22.91
N LYS A 284 -6.14 -9.73 -22.24
CA LYS A 284 -6.73 -10.71 -21.34
C LYS A 284 -7.25 -11.85 -22.20
N GLY A 285 -6.57 -13.00 -22.12
CA GLY A 285 -7.11 -14.27 -22.57
C GLY A 285 -8.35 -14.65 -21.76
N GLU A 286 -9.29 -15.28 -22.47
CA GLU A 286 -10.58 -15.82 -22.03
C GLU A 286 -10.48 -16.75 -20.80
#